data_AF-B8C9F3-F1
#
_entry.id   AF-B8C9F3-F1
#
_cell.length_a   1.000
_cell.length_b   1.000
_cell.length_c   1.000
_cell.angle_alpha   90.00
_cell.angle_beta   90.00
_cell.angle_gamma   90.00
#
_symmetry.space_group_name_H-M   'P 1'
#
loop_
_entity.id
_entity.type
_entity.pdbx_description
1 polymer ?
#
loop_
_entity_poly.entity_id
_entity_poly.type
_entity_poly.pdbx_seq_one_letter_code
_entity_poly.pdbx_strand_id
1 'polypeptide(L)'
;MKVFLRYEENDDESTHKTLKITLPKSWKTGPTSRLLDQFVESYNGGKEGEANPLDASTLHLSIRRPASTTVRTSSASADDGATVLKELPSDGIIVETIEDRDDVYVCHGPSLTSTEMNAERQAKIDKEKEEKKNLSQCVHFGCNNRFPKGGPYPDCKYHSGPPVFHETAKFWSCCPDKKAYDWEGFQCLPTCQSGPKLKSIDDFNASIAAGGSEGAPVLERLRSVLGELGVENELFDQVFEGVKKEVREKNGVDCEDAKVLDEAAQMLGGKLKSAMKAIAVEQLRIS
;
A
#
# COMPACT_ATOMS: atom_id res chain seq x y z
N MET A 1 5.62 32.25 -30.86
CA MET A 1 5.53 31.71 -29.51
C MET A 1 5.88 32.83 -28.56
N LYS A 2 4.92 33.27 -27.77
CA LYS A 2 5.11 34.22 -26.67
C LYS A 2 4.98 33.43 -25.38
N VAL A 3 5.79 33.74 -24.39
CA VAL A 3 5.70 33.14 -23.05
C VAL A 3 5.76 34.28 -22.03
N PHE A 4 5.08 34.08 -20.90
CA PHE A 4 5.07 35.02 -19.79
C PHE A 4 5.80 34.36 -18.62
N LEU A 5 6.99 34.87 -18.28
CA LEU A 5 7.74 34.41 -17.12
C LEU A 5 7.30 35.22 -15.91
N ARG A 6 6.76 34.56 -14.90
CA ARG A 6 6.18 35.17 -13.70
C ARG A 6 6.98 34.79 -12.47
N TYR A 7 7.40 35.77 -11.71
CA TYR A 7 7.98 35.60 -10.38
C TYR A 7 7.02 36.25 -9.40
N GLU A 8 6.29 35.44 -8.65
CA GLU A 8 5.16 35.87 -7.80
C GLU A 8 5.25 35.26 -6.37
N GLU A 9 6.40 34.70 -5.98
CA GLU A 9 6.50 33.78 -4.83
C GLU A 9 6.66 34.48 -3.46
N ASN A 10 6.91 35.79 -3.43
CA ASN A 10 6.88 36.56 -2.19
C ASN A 10 5.49 37.15 -1.95
N ASP A 11 5.03 37.15 -0.70
CA ASP A 11 3.80 37.85 -0.27
C ASP A 11 3.88 39.38 -0.55
N ASP A 12 5.09 39.89 -0.73
CA ASP A 12 5.34 41.27 -1.15
C ASP A 12 5.16 41.42 -2.67
N GLU A 13 3.99 41.89 -3.08
CA GLU A 13 3.63 42.20 -4.46
C GLU A 13 4.62 43.16 -5.15
N SER A 14 5.41 43.95 -4.40
CA SER A 14 6.43 44.85 -4.96
C SER A 14 7.59 44.11 -5.64
N THR A 15 7.80 42.85 -5.28
CA THR A 15 8.85 41.99 -5.86
C THR A 15 8.33 41.15 -7.02
N HIS A 16 7.02 41.22 -7.32
CA HIS A 16 6.43 40.47 -8.41
C HIS A 16 6.91 40.99 -9.76
N LYS A 17 7.35 40.07 -10.61
CA LYS A 17 7.83 40.41 -11.96
C LYS A 17 7.21 39.51 -13.00
N THR A 18 6.74 40.15 -14.08
CA THR A 18 6.32 39.46 -15.29
C THR A 18 7.18 39.91 -16.46
N LEU A 19 7.94 38.98 -17.02
CA LEU A 19 8.72 39.20 -18.24
C LEU A 19 8.03 38.53 -19.42
N LYS A 20 7.60 39.34 -20.38
CA LYS A 20 6.98 38.87 -21.62
C LYS A 20 8.03 38.67 -22.70
N ILE A 21 8.29 37.42 -23.09
CA ILE A 21 9.30 37.09 -24.10
C ILE A 21 8.59 36.63 -25.38
N THR A 22 8.97 37.24 -26.51
CA THR A 22 8.63 36.69 -27.84
C THR A 22 9.79 35.83 -28.32
N LEU A 23 9.61 34.50 -28.30
CA LEU A 23 10.71 33.56 -28.52
C LEU A 23 11.19 33.55 -29.98
N PRO A 24 12.49 33.77 -30.24
CA PRO A 24 13.11 33.55 -31.53
C PRO A 24 12.96 32.10 -32.00
N LYS A 25 13.00 31.86 -33.32
CA LYS A 25 12.89 30.50 -33.87
C LYS A 25 13.95 29.54 -33.32
N SER A 26 15.18 30.02 -33.13
CA SER A 26 16.32 29.25 -32.61
C SER A 26 16.17 28.81 -31.15
N TRP A 27 15.27 29.45 -30.38
CA TRP A 27 15.06 29.13 -28.97
C TRP A 27 13.98 28.09 -28.77
N LYS A 28 13.02 27.97 -29.68
CA LYS A 28 11.89 27.04 -29.56
C LYS A 28 12.32 25.58 -29.39
N THR A 29 13.43 25.19 -30.02
CA THR A 29 14.01 23.85 -29.95
C THR A 29 15.13 23.75 -28.91
N GLY A 30 15.39 24.82 -28.15
CA GLY A 30 16.39 24.85 -27.09
C GLY A 30 15.82 24.41 -25.74
N PRO A 31 16.70 24.27 -24.73
CA PRO A 31 16.30 23.90 -23.39
C PRO A 31 15.55 25.05 -22.70
N THR A 32 14.62 24.70 -21.83
CA THR A 32 13.88 25.61 -20.93
C THR A 32 14.81 26.41 -20.01
N SER A 33 15.99 25.90 -19.64
CA SER A 33 16.98 26.63 -18.84
C SER A 33 17.34 28.00 -19.42
N ARG A 34 17.32 28.13 -20.76
CA ARG A 34 17.56 29.43 -21.43
C ARG A 34 16.53 30.50 -21.05
N LEU A 35 15.30 30.10 -20.76
CA LEU A 35 14.26 31.03 -20.31
C LEU A 35 14.56 31.52 -18.89
N LEU A 36 15.05 30.63 -18.03
CA LEU A 36 15.44 30.97 -16.67
C LEU A 36 16.66 31.90 -16.66
N ASP A 37 17.70 31.56 -17.42
CA ASP A 37 18.90 32.41 -17.56
C ASP A 37 18.53 33.82 -18.04
N GLN A 38 17.69 33.91 -19.08
CA GLN A 38 17.23 35.18 -19.62
C GLN A 38 16.39 35.99 -18.62
N PHE A 39 15.61 35.32 -17.76
CA PHE A 39 14.85 35.97 -16.70
C PHE A 39 15.78 36.52 -15.63
N VAL A 40 16.72 35.71 -15.14
CA VAL A 40 17.67 36.10 -14.10
C VAL A 40 18.55 37.25 -14.57
N GLU A 41 19.05 37.22 -15.81
CA GLU A 41 19.81 38.32 -16.39
C GLU A 41 18.98 39.61 -16.47
N SER A 42 17.72 39.51 -16.92
CA SER A 42 16.82 40.66 -17.00
C SER A 42 16.42 41.21 -15.64
N TYR A 43 16.29 40.36 -14.62
CA TYR A 43 15.93 40.75 -13.27
C TYR A 43 17.12 41.40 -12.56
N ASN A 44 18.30 40.76 -12.63
CA ASN A 44 19.53 41.23 -12.00
C ASN A 44 20.06 42.54 -12.61
N GLY A 45 19.79 42.78 -13.90
CA GLY A 45 20.09 44.05 -14.54
C GLY A 45 19.12 45.20 -14.18
N GLY A 46 18.05 44.90 -13.42
CA GLY A 46 17.08 45.88 -12.95
C GLY A 46 17.36 46.36 -11.52
N LYS A 47 16.57 47.36 -11.08
CA LYS A 47 16.70 47.95 -9.73
C LYS A 47 16.44 46.95 -8.59
N GLU A 48 15.54 45.98 -8.78
CA GLU A 48 15.31 44.98 -7.73
C GLU A 48 16.45 43.97 -7.63
N GLY A 49 17.11 43.67 -8.75
CA GLY A 49 18.31 42.83 -8.81
C GLY A 49 19.52 43.40 -8.07
N GLU A 50 19.66 44.73 -8.02
CA GLU A 50 20.72 45.39 -7.24
C GLU A 50 20.53 45.19 -5.73
N ALA A 51 19.28 45.14 -5.26
CA ALA A 51 18.95 44.95 -3.85
C ALA A 51 18.87 43.47 -3.44
N ASN A 52 18.40 42.60 -4.34
CA ASN A 52 18.21 41.18 -4.09
C ASN A 52 18.50 40.37 -5.37
N PRO A 53 19.77 40.10 -5.69
CA PRO A 53 20.14 39.38 -6.90
C PRO A 53 19.64 37.93 -6.85
N LEU A 54 19.09 37.46 -7.96
CA LEU A 54 18.66 36.08 -8.15
C LEU A 54 19.81 35.23 -8.68
N ASP A 55 19.90 33.98 -8.22
CA ASP A 55 20.80 32.97 -8.75
C ASP A 55 19.98 31.93 -9.52
N ALA A 56 20.36 31.65 -10.78
CA ALA A 56 19.70 30.64 -11.59
C ALA A 56 19.85 29.23 -11.00
N SER A 57 20.88 28.97 -10.20
CA SER A 57 21.11 27.65 -9.59
C SER A 57 20.11 27.30 -8.49
N THR A 58 19.49 28.32 -7.87
CA THR A 58 18.52 28.17 -6.78
C THR A 58 17.08 28.34 -7.23
N LEU A 59 16.85 28.41 -8.55
CA LEU A 59 15.55 28.61 -9.15
C LEU A 59 15.22 27.50 -10.15
N HIS A 60 13.93 27.25 -10.33
CA HIS A 60 13.41 26.36 -11.35
C HIS A 60 12.17 26.97 -12.02
N LEU A 61 11.80 26.42 -13.17
CA LEU A 61 10.60 26.83 -13.88
C LEU A 61 9.46 25.86 -13.61
N SER A 62 8.25 26.38 -13.44
CA SER A 62 7.02 25.62 -13.26
C SER A 62 5.93 26.15 -14.18
N ILE A 63 4.99 25.31 -14.58
CA ILE A 63 3.84 25.72 -15.38
C ILE A 63 2.55 25.30 -14.71
N ARG A 64 1.54 26.17 -14.75
CA ARG A 64 0.22 25.87 -14.23
C ARG A 64 -0.50 24.93 -15.18
N ARG A 65 -0.83 23.72 -14.71
CA ARG A 65 -1.58 22.71 -15.47
C ARG A 65 -2.82 22.30 -14.67
N PRO A 66 -3.91 21.88 -15.32
CA PRO A 66 -5.03 21.28 -14.61
C PRO A 66 -4.54 20.04 -13.85
N ALA A 67 -4.96 19.86 -12.60
CA ALA A 67 -4.64 18.65 -11.85
C ALA A 67 -5.12 17.43 -12.66
N SER A 68 -4.19 16.57 -13.05
CA SER A 68 -4.52 15.29 -13.69
C SER A 68 -5.46 14.52 -12.77
N THR A 69 -6.61 14.07 -13.28
CA THR A 69 -7.65 13.28 -12.59
C THR A 69 -7.19 11.86 -12.24
N THR A 70 -5.94 11.67 -11.82
CA THR A 70 -5.30 10.35 -11.61
C THR A 70 -5.12 9.95 -10.15
N VAL A 71 -5.76 10.64 -9.21
CA VAL A 71 -5.96 10.12 -7.85
C VAL A 71 -7.41 10.35 -7.44
N ARG A 72 -8.24 9.31 -7.59
CA ARG A 72 -9.58 9.27 -6.99
C ARG A 72 -9.43 8.95 -5.51
N THR A 73 -9.15 9.96 -4.69
CA THR A 73 -9.50 9.89 -3.27
C THR A 73 -10.98 10.20 -3.14
N SER A 74 -11.74 9.21 -2.68
CA SER A 74 -13.19 9.21 -2.59
C SER A 74 -13.70 10.02 -1.39
N SER A 75 -13.36 11.31 -1.32
CA SER A 75 -13.97 12.24 -0.37
C SER A 75 -13.60 13.70 -0.66
N ALA A 76 -14.13 14.26 -1.74
CA ALA A 76 -14.36 15.70 -1.84
C ALA A 76 -15.43 15.96 -2.91
N SER A 77 -16.35 16.85 -2.57
CA SER A 77 -17.39 17.42 -3.39
C SER A 77 -16.87 17.86 -4.77
N ALA A 78 -17.73 17.83 -5.78
CA ALA A 78 -17.49 18.47 -7.07
C ALA A 78 -17.26 19.97 -6.84
N ASP A 79 -16.00 20.42 -6.89
CA ASP A 79 -15.60 21.82 -6.75
C ASP A 79 -14.37 22.09 -7.62
N ASP A 80 -14.28 23.32 -8.10
CA ASP A 80 -13.55 23.86 -9.26
C ASP A 80 -12.23 23.21 -9.70
N GLY A 81 -11.99 23.24 -11.02
CA GLY A 81 -10.80 22.71 -11.71
C GLY A 81 -9.46 23.20 -11.12
N ALA A 82 -9.03 22.54 -10.05
CA ALA A 82 -7.82 22.86 -9.32
C ALA A 82 -6.61 22.77 -10.26
N THR A 83 -5.94 23.90 -10.48
CA THR A 83 -4.70 23.95 -11.24
C THR A 83 -3.52 23.77 -10.29
N VAL A 84 -2.56 22.92 -10.67
CA VAL A 84 -1.34 22.65 -9.90
C VAL A 84 -0.14 23.15 -10.69
N LEU A 85 0.86 23.72 -9.99
CA LEU A 85 2.16 24.04 -10.58
C LEU A 85 2.92 22.74 -10.82
N LYS A 86 3.27 22.49 -12.07
CA LYS A 86 4.08 21.36 -12.50
C LYS A 86 5.45 21.88 -12.88
N GLU A 87 6.48 21.39 -12.19
CA GLU A 87 7.87 21.70 -12.50
C GLU A 87 8.24 21.30 -13.93
N LEU A 88 9.05 22.14 -14.57
CA LEU A 88 9.62 21.93 -15.90
C LEU A 88 11.08 21.47 -15.76
N PRO A 89 11.49 20.44 -16.50
CA PRO A 89 12.89 20.02 -16.52
C PRO A 89 13.76 21.09 -17.17
N SER A 90 14.99 21.30 -16.70
CA SER A 90 15.96 22.30 -17.22
C SER A 90 16.39 22.04 -18.66
N ASP A 91 16.44 20.78 -19.06
CA ASP A 91 16.79 20.29 -20.40
C ASP A 91 15.56 20.06 -21.29
N GLY A 92 14.36 20.40 -20.81
CA GLY A 92 13.11 20.26 -21.57
C GLY A 92 13.11 21.10 -22.84
N ILE A 93 12.60 20.56 -23.94
CA ILE A 93 12.46 21.32 -25.18
C ILE A 93 11.28 22.29 -25.04
N ILE A 94 11.53 23.59 -25.21
CA ILE A 94 10.52 24.64 -24.98
C ILE A 94 9.23 24.39 -25.77
N VAL A 95 9.30 24.08 -27.06
CA VAL A 95 8.11 23.87 -27.90
C VAL A 95 7.33 22.60 -27.55
N GLU A 96 7.95 21.64 -26.87
CA GLU A 96 7.30 20.40 -26.44
C GLU A 96 6.70 20.51 -25.03
N THR A 97 7.24 21.41 -24.21
CA THR A 97 6.90 21.53 -22.78
C THR A 97 6.00 22.73 -22.46
N ILE A 98 6.07 23.78 -23.30
CA ILE A 98 5.39 25.06 -23.13
C ILE A 98 4.61 25.38 -24.42
N GLU A 99 3.40 25.89 -24.28
CA GLU A 99 2.47 26.28 -25.34
C GLU A 99 2.53 27.80 -25.61
N ASP A 100 1.95 28.27 -26.73
CA ASP A 100 1.94 29.71 -27.03
C ASP A 100 1.07 30.46 -26.02
N ARG A 101 1.65 31.49 -25.41
CA ARG A 101 1.06 32.36 -24.38
C ARG A 101 0.93 31.73 -23.01
N ASP A 102 1.66 30.65 -22.73
CA ASP A 102 1.72 30.07 -21.40
C ASP A 102 2.34 31.01 -20.37
N ASP A 103 1.77 30.93 -19.16
CA ASP A 103 2.32 31.50 -17.94
C ASP A 103 3.27 30.47 -17.30
N VAL A 104 4.56 30.77 -17.35
CA VAL A 104 5.63 29.99 -16.73
C VAL A 104 6.08 30.71 -15.48
N TYR A 105 6.07 30.03 -14.36
CA TYR A 105 6.40 30.55 -13.04
C TYR A 105 7.86 30.24 -12.73
N VAL A 106 8.57 31.23 -12.20
CA VAL A 106 9.92 31.10 -11.64
C VAL A 106 9.75 30.86 -10.14
N CYS A 107 10.24 29.72 -9.66
CA CYS A 107 10.05 29.26 -8.28
C CYS A 107 11.40 28.95 -7.64
N HIS A 108 11.49 29.07 -6.31
CA HIS A 108 12.67 28.72 -5.52
C HIS A 108 12.85 27.20 -5.43
N GLY A 109 14.10 26.75 -5.55
CA GLY A 109 14.50 25.35 -5.57
C GLY A 109 15.36 25.03 -6.79
N PRO A 110 16.24 24.03 -6.71
CA PRO A 110 17.16 23.70 -7.80
C PRO A 110 16.40 23.22 -9.03
N SER A 111 16.81 23.66 -10.22
CA SER A 111 16.27 23.12 -11.46
C SER A 111 16.81 21.71 -11.72
N LEU A 112 15.91 20.76 -11.89
CA LEU A 112 16.24 19.38 -12.20
C LEU A 112 16.19 19.11 -13.71
N THR A 113 17.06 18.22 -14.19
CA THR A 113 16.97 17.64 -15.54
C THR A 113 15.84 16.63 -15.64
N SER A 114 15.41 16.34 -16.86
CA SER A 114 14.41 15.30 -17.15
C SER A 114 14.82 13.94 -16.56
N THR A 115 16.12 13.62 -16.57
CA THR A 115 16.67 12.40 -15.98
C THR A 115 16.53 12.38 -14.46
N GLU A 116 16.82 13.49 -13.77
CA GLU A 116 16.72 13.58 -12.32
C GLU A 116 15.26 13.54 -11.86
N MET A 117 14.38 14.30 -12.52
CA MET A 117 12.94 14.27 -12.21
C MET A 117 12.33 12.88 -12.37
N ASN A 118 12.73 12.15 -13.41
CA ASN A 118 12.27 10.78 -13.63
C ASN A 118 12.85 9.82 -12.58
N ALA A 119 14.12 9.99 -12.19
CA ALA A 119 14.74 9.20 -11.13
C ALA A 119 14.05 9.43 -9.78
N GLU A 120 13.73 10.67 -9.41
CA GLU A 120 12.98 10.98 -8.19
C GLU A 120 11.57 10.38 -8.21
N ARG A 121 10.87 10.48 -9.36
CA ARG A 121 9.56 9.85 -9.53
C ARG A 121 9.66 8.34 -9.35
N GLN A 122 10.65 7.71 -9.97
CA GLN A 122 10.86 6.28 -9.87
C GLN A 122 11.21 5.87 -8.43
N ALA A 123 12.06 6.64 -7.74
CA ALA A 123 12.41 6.41 -6.35
C ALA A 123 11.18 6.52 -5.41
N LYS A 124 10.27 7.47 -5.66
CA LYS A 124 8.99 7.55 -4.93
C LYS A 124 8.12 6.31 -5.17
N ILE A 125 7.99 5.87 -6.42
CA ILE A 125 7.24 4.66 -6.77
C ILE A 125 7.85 3.41 -6.12
N ASP A 126 9.17 3.27 -6.17
CA ASP A 126 9.88 2.12 -5.60
C ASP A 126 9.79 2.11 -4.08
N LYS A 127 9.86 3.27 -3.42
CA LYS A 127 9.63 3.40 -1.98
C LYS A 127 8.21 2.98 -1.61
N GLU A 128 7.19 3.50 -2.29
CA GLU A 128 5.80 3.09 -2.07
C GLU A 128 5.57 1.60 -2.31
N LYS A 129 6.24 1.04 -3.31
CA LYS A 129 6.18 -0.40 -3.63
C LYS A 129 6.82 -1.23 -2.52
N GLU A 130 7.96 -0.82 -1.99
CA GLU A 130 8.64 -1.51 -0.89
C GLU A 130 7.84 -1.40 0.41
N GLU A 131 7.25 -0.24 0.70
CA GLU A 131 6.31 -0.06 1.82
C GLU A 131 5.10 -0.98 1.68
N LYS A 132 4.50 -1.07 0.49
CA LYS A 132 3.38 -1.99 0.20
C LYS A 132 3.78 -3.46 0.26
N LYS A 133 5.01 -3.81 -0.11
CA LYS A 133 5.55 -5.18 -0.06
C LYS A 133 5.73 -5.65 1.38
N ASN A 134 6.02 -4.75 2.31
CA ASN A 134 6.11 -5.03 3.74
C ASN A 134 4.74 -5.08 4.44
N LEU A 135 3.64 -4.88 3.71
CA LEU A 135 2.29 -5.02 4.22
C LEU A 135 1.65 -6.33 3.74
N SER A 136 0.90 -6.98 4.63
CA SER A 136 0.06 -8.15 4.37
C SER A 136 -1.41 -7.77 4.54
N GLN A 137 -2.27 -8.21 3.63
CA GLN A 137 -3.70 -7.95 3.74
C GLN A 137 -4.32 -8.85 4.83
N CYS A 138 -5.24 -8.30 5.60
CA CYS A 138 -6.03 -9.06 6.56
C CYS A 138 -6.89 -10.10 5.83
N VAL A 139 -6.91 -11.33 6.34
CA VAL A 139 -7.73 -12.42 5.78
C VAL A 139 -9.12 -12.52 6.40
N HIS A 140 -9.41 -11.73 7.44
CA HIS A 140 -10.75 -11.65 8.00
C HIS A 140 -11.74 -10.98 7.03
N PHE A 141 -12.94 -11.54 6.93
CA PHE A 141 -13.97 -11.02 6.04
C PHE A 141 -14.39 -9.59 6.42
N GLY A 142 -14.44 -8.70 5.42
CA GLY A 142 -14.87 -7.30 5.60
C GLY A 142 -13.86 -6.36 6.25
N CYS A 143 -12.69 -6.83 6.70
CA CYS A 143 -11.68 -5.97 7.32
C CYS A 143 -10.96 -5.08 6.28
N ASN A 144 -10.51 -5.66 5.17
CA ASN A 144 -9.79 -5.00 4.06
C ASN A 144 -8.52 -4.19 4.44
N ASN A 145 -8.12 -4.19 5.71
CA ASN A 145 -6.91 -3.50 6.18
C ASN A 145 -5.64 -4.25 5.78
N ARG A 146 -4.54 -3.50 5.71
CA ARG A 146 -3.19 -4.00 5.47
C ARG A 146 -2.33 -3.77 6.72
N PHE A 147 -1.59 -4.78 7.15
CA PHE A 147 -0.78 -4.77 8.37
C PHE A 147 0.69 -5.11 8.08
N PRO A 148 1.65 -4.58 8.85
CA PRO A 148 3.07 -4.92 8.69
C PRO A 148 3.31 -6.43 8.78
N LYS A 149 4.08 -6.99 7.84
CA LYS A 149 4.51 -8.40 7.90
C LYS A 149 5.37 -8.64 9.14
N GLY A 150 5.10 -9.70 9.87
CA GLY A 150 5.84 -10.07 11.10
C GLY A 150 5.27 -9.49 12.40
N GLY A 151 4.23 -8.66 12.35
CA GLY A 151 3.57 -8.11 13.55
C GLY A 151 4.39 -7.04 14.28
N PRO A 152 3.92 -6.55 15.44
CA PRO A 152 2.67 -6.89 16.12
C PRO A 152 1.43 -6.45 15.33
N TYR A 153 0.36 -7.24 15.39
CA TYR A 153 -0.89 -6.96 14.69
C TYR A 153 -1.90 -6.32 15.65
N PRO A 154 -2.51 -5.17 15.30
CA PRO A 154 -3.60 -4.63 16.09
C PRO A 154 -4.87 -5.47 15.89
N ASP A 155 -5.82 -5.33 16.83
CA ASP A 155 -7.16 -5.86 16.66
C ASP A 155 -7.83 -5.23 15.44
N CYS A 156 -8.51 -6.06 14.67
CA CYS A 156 -9.25 -5.64 13.49
C CYS A 156 -10.73 -5.98 13.66
N LYS A 157 -11.60 -5.23 12.97
CA LYS A 157 -13.04 -5.50 12.95
C LYS A 157 -13.39 -6.29 11.70
N TYR A 158 -14.26 -7.28 11.84
CA TYR A 158 -14.58 -8.22 10.77
C TYR A 158 -15.93 -8.92 10.89
N HIS A 159 -16.26 -9.73 9.88
CA HIS A 159 -17.34 -10.69 9.87
C HIS A 159 -16.80 -12.11 10.06
N SER A 160 -17.36 -12.88 10.99
CA SER A 160 -16.96 -14.28 11.23
C SER A 160 -17.41 -15.24 10.14
N GLY A 161 -18.44 -14.86 9.38
CA GLY A 161 -19.05 -15.71 8.36
C GLY A 161 -18.75 -15.25 6.93
N PRO A 162 -18.77 -16.17 5.95
CA PRO A 162 -18.62 -15.85 4.52
C PRO A 162 -19.77 -14.98 3.99
N PRO A 163 -19.58 -14.34 2.81
CA PRO A 163 -20.63 -13.58 2.15
C PRO A 163 -21.72 -14.51 1.60
N VAL A 164 -22.96 -14.05 1.59
CA VAL A 164 -24.14 -14.73 1.07
C VAL A 164 -24.83 -13.82 0.05
N PHE A 165 -25.08 -14.37 -1.13
CA PHE A 165 -25.76 -13.68 -2.22
C PHE A 165 -27.03 -14.46 -2.60
N HIS A 166 -28.19 -13.88 -2.34
CA HIS A 166 -29.49 -14.52 -2.61
C HIS A 166 -30.51 -13.46 -3.06
N GLU A 167 -31.24 -13.73 -4.14
CA GLU A 167 -32.31 -12.85 -4.65
C GLU A 167 -31.91 -11.37 -4.72
N THR A 168 -30.73 -11.09 -5.29
CA THR A 168 -30.10 -9.74 -5.40
C THR A 168 -29.59 -9.12 -4.09
N ALA A 169 -30.02 -9.63 -2.94
CA ALA A 169 -29.50 -9.25 -1.63
C ALA A 169 -28.11 -9.86 -1.38
N LYS A 170 -27.23 -9.04 -0.80
CA LYS A 170 -25.85 -9.37 -0.44
C LYS A 170 -25.66 -9.08 1.03
N PHE A 171 -25.22 -10.07 1.80
CA PHE A 171 -25.04 -9.95 3.24
C PHE A 171 -23.95 -10.90 3.73
N TRP A 172 -23.56 -10.76 4.99
CA TRP A 172 -22.64 -11.70 5.64
C TRP A 172 -23.44 -12.74 6.40
N SER A 173 -23.07 -14.02 6.33
CA SER A 173 -23.81 -15.09 7.03
C SER A 173 -23.92 -14.89 8.55
N CYS A 174 -22.97 -14.18 9.16
CA CYS A 174 -23.03 -13.78 10.57
C CYS A 174 -23.95 -12.57 10.85
N CYS A 175 -24.47 -11.89 9.83
CA CYS A 175 -25.32 -10.70 9.90
C CYS A 175 -26.43 -10.76 8.83
N PRO A 176 -27.37 -11.73 8.91
CA PRO A 176 -28.40 -11.92 7.89
C PRO A 176 -29.35 -10.72 7.74
N ASP A 177 -29.52 -9.92 8.79
CA ASP A 177 -30.39 -8.74 8.80
C ASP A 177 -29.76 -7.52 8.10
N LYS A 178 -28.44 -7.53 7.90
CA LYS A 178 -27.71 -6.43 7.24
C LYS A 178 -27.51 -6.76 5.77
N LYS A 179 -28.47 -6.36 4.94
CA LYS A 179 -28.48 -6.62 3.49
C LYS A 179 -28.17 -5.37 2.70
N ALA A 180 -27.37 -5.52 1.66
CA ALA A 180 -27.16 -4.53 0.61
C ALA A 180 -27.63 -5.10 -0.73
N TYR A 181 -27.99 -4.23 -1.67
CA TYR A 181 -28.48 -4.63 -2.99
C TYR A 181 -27.50 -4.27 -4.11
N ASP A 182 -26.53 -3.41 -3.85
CA ASP A 182 -25.38 -3.08 -4.69
C ASP A 182 -24.06 -3.62 -4.10
N TRP A 183 -22.98 -3.55 -4.88
CA TRP A 183 -21.68 -4.07 -4.45
C TRP A 183 -21.01 -3.14 -3.42
N GLU A 184 -21.08 -1.84 -3.69
CA GLU A 184 -20.51 -0.80 -2.84
C GLU A 184 -21.15 -0.79 -1.45
N GLY A 185 -22.48 -0.88 -1.37
CA GLY A 185 -23.19 -0.98 -0.10
C GLY A 185 -22.86 -2.27 0.66
N PHE A 186 -22.63 -3.38 -0.04
CA PHE A 186 -22.18 -4.63 0.57
C PHE A 186 -20.79 -4.49 1.20
N GLN A 187 -19.83 -3.86 0.49
CA GLN A 187 -18.48 -3.62 1.00
C GLN A 187 -18.45 -2.65 2.20
N CYS A 188 -19.44 -1.76 2.29
CA CYS A 188 -19.59 -0.80 3.38
C CYS A 188 -20.41 -1.33 4.58
N LEU A 189 -20.90 -2.57 4.54
CA LEU A 189 -21.66 -3.13 5.66
C LEU A 189 -20.80 -3.16 6.94
N PRO A 190 -21.34 -2.70 8.08
CA PRO A 190 -20.58 -2.63 9.32
C PRO A 190 -20.29 -4.04 9.87
N THR A 191 -19.00 -4.30 10.07
CA THR A 191 -18.43 -5.48 10.73
C THR A 191 -19.07 -5.76 12.10
N CYS A 192 -19.14 -7.03 12.50
CA CYS A 192 -19.87 -7.46 13.70
C CYS A 192 -19.00 -8.08 14.81
N GLN A 193 -17.71 -8.33 14.55
CA GLN A 193 -16.76 -8.85 15.51
C GLN A 193 -15.46 -8.05 15.49
N SER A 194 -14.67 -8.19 16.55
CA SER A 194 -13.32 -7.63 16.69
C SER A 194 -12.40 -8.66 17.32
N GLY A 195 -11.16 -8.71 16.86
CA GLY A 195 -10.16 -9.63 17.37
C GLY A 195 -8.83 -9.51 16.64
N PRO A 196 -7.80 -10.25 17.08
CA PRO A 196 -6.48 -10.19 16.51
C PRO A 196 -6.50 -10.64 15.04
N LYS A 197 -5.62 -10.08 14.22
CA LYS A 197 -5.44 -10.49 12.81
C LYS A 197 -5.06 -11.98 12.75
N LEU A 198 -5.74 -12.75 11.91
CA LEU A 198 -5.29 -14.09 11.53
C LEU A 198 -3.98 -14.02 10.76
N LYS A 199 -3.05 -14.93 11.06
CA LYS A 199 -1.81 -15.15 10.29
C LYS A 199 -2.19 -15.50 8.84
N SER A 200 -1.62 -14.79 7.87
CA SER A 200 -1.88 -15.06 6.44
C SER A 200 -1.12 -16.32 5.98
N ILE A 201 -1.44 -16.81 4.78
CA ILE A 201 -0.64 -17.86 4.11
C ILE A 201 0.82 -17.39 3.91
N ASP A 202 1.05 -16.09 3.72
CA ASP A 202 2.42 -15.55 3.63
C ASP A 202 3.14 -15.61 4.98
N ASP A 203 2.43 -15.37 6.09
CA ASP A 203 2.97 -15.56 7.45
C ASP A 203 3.33 -17.05 7.69
N PHE A 204 2.54 -17.96 7.13
CA PHE A 204 2.83 -19.41 7.13
C PHE A 204 4.07 -19.74 6.29
N ASN A 205 4.13 -19.30 5.03
CA ASN A 205 5.28 -19.54 4.13
C ASN A 205 6.58 -18.93 4.67
N ALA A 206 6.51 -17.78 5.35
CA ALA A 206 7.66 -17.17 6.00
C ALA A 206 8.17 -18.01 7.18
N SER A 207 7.28 -18.63 7.96
CA SER A 207 7.68 -19.54 9.05
C SER A 207 8.35 -20.81 8.53
N ILE A 208 7.92 -21.34 7.37
CA ILE A 208 8.59 -22.45 6.67
C ILE A 208 9.96 -22.02 6.16
N ALA A 209 10.06 -20.86 5.51
CA ALA A 209 11.31 -20.33 4.97
C ALA A 209 12.36 -20.01 6.07
N ALA A 210 11.92 -19.74 7.30
CA ALA A 210 12.79 -19.52 8.46
C ALA A 210 13.27 -20.82 9.14
N GLY A 211 13.02 -22.00 8.54
CA GLY A 211 13.44 -23.30 9.09
C GLY A 211 12.49 -23.84 10.17
N GLY A 212 11.27 -23.31 10.28
CA GLY A 212 10.23 -23.86 11.12
C GLY A 212 9.61 -25.14 10.53
N SER A 213 9.23 -26.08 11.39
CA SER A 213 8.48 -27.29 11.01
C SER A 213 7.11 -26.92 10.41
N GLU A 214 6.69 -27.59 9.34
CA GLU A 214 5.34 -27.45 8.75
C GLU A 214 4.22 -27.78 9.76
N GLY A 215 4.49 -28.64 10.73
CA GLY A 215 3.54 -29.12 11.74
C GLY A 215 3.18 -28.09 12.80
N ALA A 216 4.11 -27.24 13.24
CA ALA A 216 3.88 -26.25 14.30
C ALA A 216 2.67 -25.33 14.07
N PRO A 217 2.51 -24.66 12.90
CA PRO A 217 1.33 -23.83 12.62
C PRO A 217 0.03 -24.62 12.48
N VAL A 218 0.09 -25.86 11.99
CA VAL A 218 -1.09 -26.75 11.89
C VAL A 218 -1.59 -27.12 13.29
N LEU A 219 -0.67 -27.38 14.22
CA LEU A 219 -0.98 -27.71 15.60
C LEU A 219 -1.54 -26.51 16.37
N GLU A 220 -1.00 -25.31 16.16
CA GLU A 220 -1.53 -24.07 16.77
C GLU A 220 -2.99 -23.83 16.34
N ARG A 221 -3.30 -24.04 15.05
CA ARG A 221 -4.67 -23.93 14.54
C ARG A 221 -5.58 -25.02 15.10
N LEU A 222 -5.10 -26.27 15.17
CA LEU A 222 -5.85 -27.39 15.71
C LEU A 222 -6.18 -27.17 17.20
N ARG A 223 -5.22 -26.68 17.98
CA ARG A 223 -5.38 -26.31 19.39
C ARG A 223 -6.49 -25.27 19.56
N SER A 224 -6.47 -24.21 18.76
CA SER A 224 -7.51 -23.17 18.80
C SER A 224 -8.90 -23.72 18.49
N VAL A 225 -9.03 -24.52 17.41
CA VAL A 225 -10.32 -25.09 16.99
C VAL A 225 -10.86 -26.07 18.03
N LEU A 226 -10.02 -26.93 18.59
CA LEU A 226 -10.43 -27.88 19.63
C LEU A 226 -10.81 -27.15 20.92
N GLY A 227 -10.12 -26.05 21.25
CA GLY A 227 -10.48 -25.14 22.34
C GLY A 227 -11.90 -24.57 22.20
N GLU A 228 -12.25 -24.09 21.02
CA GLU A 228 -13.61 -23.60 20.72
C GLU A 228 -14.67 -24.70 20.82
N LEU A 229 -14.30 -25.95 20.53
CA LEU A 229 -15.16 -27.12 20.65
C LEU A 229 -15.23 -27.68 22.09
N GLY A 230 -14.59 -27.03 23.05
CA GLY A 230 -14.62 -27.39 24.47
C GLY A 230 -13.53 -28.36 24.93
N VAL A 231 -12.50 -28.60 24.13
CA VAL A 231 -11.31 -29.36 24.54
C VAL A 231 -10.35 -28.41 25.27
N GLU A 232 -10.00 -28.73 26.51
CA GLU A 232 -9.05 -27.92 27.26
C GLU A 232 -7.66 -27.90 26.60
N ASN A 233 -7.06 -26.72 26.52
CA ASN A 233 -5.73 -26.55 25.92
C ASN A 233 -4.65 -27.40 26.63
N GLU A 234 -4.75 -27.56 27.95
CA GLU A 234 -3.85 -28.42 28.73
C GLU A 234 -3.98 -29.89 28.33
N LEU A 235 -5.20 -30.36 28.07
CA LEU A 235 -5.44 -31.72 27.60
C LEU A 235 -4.85 -31.94 26.20
N PHE A 236 -5.02 -30.96 25.31
CA PHE A 236 -4.37 -30.99 23.99
C PHE A 236 -2.85 -31.08 24.10
N ASP A 237 -2.24 -30.23 24.96
CA ASP A 237 -0.79 -30.18 25.14
C ASP A 237 -0.26 -31.51 25.71
N GLN A 238 -0.97 -32.14 26.66
CA GLN A 238 -0.63 -33.47 27.19
C GLN A 238 -0.68 -34.58 26.13
N VAL A 239 -1.75 -34.61 25.33
CA VAL A 239 -1.90 -35.58 24.24
C VAL A 239 -0.79 -35.38 23.20
N PHE A 240 -0.48 -34.12 22.87
CA PHE A 240 0.53 -33.81 21.87
C PHE A 240 1.95 -34.17 22.32
N GLU A 241 2.31 -33.89 23.58
CA GLU A 241 3.59 -34.34 24.15
C GLU A 241 3.69 -35.88 24.19
N GLY A 242 2.59 -36.58 24.46
CA GLY A 242 2.52 -38.03 24.34
C GLY A 242 2.83 -38.52 22.92
N VAL A 243 2.26 -37.89 21.89
CA VAL A 243 2.53 -38.22 20.48
C VAL A 243 3.98 -37.91 20.09
N LYS A 244 4.55 -36.78 20.54
CA LYS A 244 5.98 -36.48 20.32
C LYS A 244 6.89 -37.55 20.91
N LYS A 245 6.56 -38.04 22.11
CA LYS A 245 7.32 -39.11 22.76
C LYS A 245 7.26 -40.40 21.95
N GLU A 246 6.07 -40.80 21.47
CA GLU A 246 5.91 -41.97 20.59
C GLU A 246 6.73 -41.85 19.29
N VAL A 247 6.80 -40.65 18.71
CA VAL A 247 7.60 -40.37 17.49
C VAL A 247 9.11 -40.47 17.78
N ARG A 248 9.57 -39.88 18.89
CA ARG A 248 10.98 -39.97 19.32
C ARG A 248 11.40 -41.41 19.62
N GLU A 249 10.51 -42.20 20.22
CA GLU A 249 10.76 -43.62 20.49
C GLU A 249 10.84 -44.45 19.20
N LYS A 250 10.10 -44.08 18.14
CA LYS A 250 10.17 -44.74 16.82
C LYS A 250 11.42 -44.37 16.01
N ASN A 251 11.87 -43.13 16.10
CA ASN A 251 12.95 -42.60 15.25
C ASN A 251 14.34 -42.65 15.91
N GLY A 252 14.42 -43.00 17.19
CA GLY A 252 15.66 -42.93 17.96
C GLY A 252 15.93 -41.52 18.50
N VAL A 253 16.85 -41.44 19.49
CA VAL A 253 17.07 -40.24 20.33
C VAL A 253 17.70 -39.06 19.55
N ASP A 254 18.29 -39.29 18.38
CA ASP A 254 19.04 -38.30 17.58
C ASP A 254 18.22 -37.62 16.46
N CYS A 255 16.89 -37.59 16.59
CA CYS A 255 16.02 -36.96 15.59
C CYS A 255 15.91 -35.43 15.79
N GLU A 256 16.07 -34.66 14.72
CA GLU A 256 15.88 -33.20 14.75
C GLU A 256 14.46 -32.82 15.20
N ASP A 257 14.34 -31.86 16.13
CA ASP A 257 13.06 -31.46 16.72
C ASP A 257 12.01 -31.01 15.68
N ALA A 258 12.44 -30.41 14.57
CA ALA A 258 11.55 -30.04 13.47
C ALA A 258 10.91 -31.26 12.79
N LYS A 259 11.68 -32.33 12.58
CA LYS A 259 11.17 -33.60 12.01
C LYS A 259 10.24 -34.31 12.98
N VAL A 260 10.57 -34.30 14.27
CA VAL A 260 9.69 -34.85 15.32
C VAL A 260 8.35 -34.12 15.32
N LEU A 261 8.36 -32.78 15.20
CA LEU A 261 7.15 -31.96 15.15
C LEU A 261 6.28 -32.26 13.93
N ASP A 262 6.88 -32.39 12.75
CA ASP A 262 6.14 -32.69 11.51
C ASP A 262 5.49 -34.07 11.55
N GLU A 263 6.24 -35.08 11.98
CA GLU A 263 5.72 -36.44 12.06
C GLU A 263 4.69 -36.60 13.20
N ALA A 264 4.88 -35.90 14.32
CA ALA A 264 3.89 -35.86 15.39
C ALA A 264 2.59 -35.19 14.92
N ALA A 265 2.66 -34.11 14.13
CA ALA A 265 1.49 -33.48 13.55
C ALA A 265 0.74 -34.42 12.58
N GLN A 266 1.47 -35.13 11.72
CA GLN A 266 0.87 -36.13 10.81
C GLN A 266 0.21 -37.28 11.58
N MET A 267 0.88 -37.80 12.61
CA MET A 267 0.38 -38.91 13.43
C MET A 267 -0.88 -38.50 14.20
N LEU A 268 -0.88 -37.31 14.82
CA LEU A 268 -2.04 -36.78 15.52
C LEU A 268 -3.23 -36.57 14.57
N GLY A 269 -2.99 -35.99 13.39
CA GLY A 269 -4.01 -35.82 12.36
C GLY A 269 -4.61 -37.15 11.88
N GLY A 270 -3.77 -38.18 11.71
CA GLY A 270 -4.21 -39.53 11.36
C GLY A 270 -5.07 -40.20 12.43
N LYS A 271 -4.68 -40.09 13.71
CA LYS A 271 -5.45 -40.60 14.85
C LYS A 271 -6.82 -39.90 14.96
N LEU A 272 -6.84 -38.57 14.84
CA LEU A 272 -8.07 -37.77 14.89
C LEU A 272 -9.03 -38.13 13.74
N LYS A 273 -8.52 -38.25 12.51
CA LYS A 273 -9.31 -38.67 11.34
C LYS A 273 -9.95 -40.05 11.55
N SER A 274 -9.22 -40.98 12.16
CA SER A 274 -9.72 -42.34 12.43
C SER A 274 -10.82 -42.33 13.49
N ALA A 275 -10.65 -41.54 14.56
CA ALA A 275 -11.67 -41.37 15.59
C ALA A 275 -12.96 -40.75 15.04
N MET A 276 -12.84 -39.68 14.24
CA MET A 276 -14.01 -39.05 13.61
C MET A 276 -14.75 -40.01 12.67
N LYS A 277 -14.03 -40.83 11.90
CA LYS A 277 -14.63 -41.90 11.08
C LYS A 277 -15.38 -42.93 11.92
N ALA A 278 -14.81 -43.36 13.04
CA ALA A 278 -15.45 -44.32 13.94
C ALA A 278 -16.77 -43.76 14.51
N ILE A 279 -16.76 -42.50 14.95
CA ILE A 279 -17.98 -41.81 15.43
C ILE A 279 -19.02 -41.73 14.32
N ALA A 280 -18.63 -41.34 13.10
CA ALA A 280 -19.55 -41.26 11.97
C ALA A 280 -20.17 -42.61 11.63
N VAL A 281 -19.37 -43.69 11.64
CA VAL A 281 -19.87 -45.06 11.42
C VAL A 281 -20.86 -45.47 12.51
N GLU A 282 -20.58 -45.16 13.77
CA GLU A 282 -21.47 -45.50 14.89
C GLU A 282 -22.80 -44.73 14.84
N GLN A 283 -22.76 -43.43 14.49
CA GLN A 283 -23.98 -42.64 14.31
C GLN A 283 -24.84 -43.15 13.15
N LEU A 284 -24.21 -43.55 12.03
CA LEU A 284 -24.91 -44.16 10.89
C LEU A 284 -25.43 -45.57 11.18
N ARG A 285 -24.90 -46.24 12.21
CA ARG A 285 -25.36 -47.56 12.65
C ARG A 285 -26.58 -47.47 13.57
N ILE A 286 -26.75 -46.35 14.25
CA ILE A 286 -27.84 -46.09 15.20
C ILE A 286 -29.06 -45.45 14.49
N SER A 287 -28.87 -44.85 13.31
CA SER A 287 -29.94 -44.36 12.41
C SER A 287 -30.51 -45.44 11.51
#